data_AF-U5I1Q3-F1
#
_entry.id   AF-U5I1Q3-F1
#
_cell.length_a   1.000
_cell.length_b   1.000
_cell.length_c   1.000
_cell.angle_alpha   90.00
_cell.angle_beta   90.00
_cell.angle_gamma   90.00
#
_symmetry.space_group_name_H-M   'P 1'
#
loop_
_entity.id
_entity.type
_entity.pdbx_description
1 polymer ?
#
loop_
_entity_poly.entity_id
_entity_poly.type
_entity_poly.pdbx_seq_one_letter_code
_entity_poly.pdbx_strand_id
1 'polypeptide(L)'
;DMEIILRYVTYSAFTGDASVMEDRCLNGLRETYLALGTPGASVAAGVNLMKDAAIAIANDKAGITNGDCTALSSEIGTYFDRAAAAVA
;
A
#
# COMPACT_ATOMS: atom_id res chain seq x y z
N ASP A 1 -6.51 0.94 -10.71
CA ASP A 1 -6.51 0.26 -9.40
C ASP A 1 -5.25 0.51 -8.58
N MET A 2 -4.06 0.51 -9.19
CA MET A 2 -2.80 0.82 -8.49
C MET A 2 -2.81 2.21 -7.83
N GLU A 3 -3.30 3.25 -8.53
CA GLU A 3 -3.48 4.60 -7.94
C GLU A 3 -4.45 4.60 -6.75
N ILE A 4 -5.57 3.85 -6.84
CA ILE A 4 -6.54 3.75 -5.76
C ILE A 4 -5.91 3.11 -4.52
N ILE A 5 -5.16 2.02 -4.69
CA ILE A 5 -4.42 1.37 -3.59
C ILE A 5 -3.44 2.36 -2.96
N LEU A 6 -2.63 3.05 -3.76
CA LEU A 6 -1.66 4.04 -3.26
C LEU A 6 -2.37 5.16 -2.47
N ARG A 7 -3.52 5.64 -2.96
CA ARG A 7 -4.33 6.65 -2.27
C ARG A 7 -4.81 6.18 -0.89
N TYR A 8 -5.30 4.95 -0.78
CA TYR A 8 -5.76 4.42 0.51
C TYR A 8 -4.62 4.02 1.46
N VAL A 9 -3.47 3.60 0.94
CA VAL A 9 -2.24 3.47 1.74
C VAL A 9 -1.81 4.83 2.29
N THR A 10 -1.88 5.89 1.49
CA THR A 10 -1.56 7.26 1.93
C THR A 10 -2.51 7.74 3.01
N TYR A 11 -3.81 7.45 2.90
CA TYR A 11 -4.77 7.73 3.97
C TYR A 11 -4.42 6.98 5.26
N SER A 12 -4.08 5.70 5.15
CA SER A 12 -3.73 4.88 6.32
C SER A 12 -2.48 5.40 7.03
N ALA A 13 -1.46 5.81 6.25
CA ALA A 13 -0.25 6.43 6.79
C ALA A 13 -0.52 7.79 7.46
N PHE A 14 -1.47 8.57 6.94
CA PHE A 14 -1.84 9.83 7.55
C PHE A 14 -2.66 9.66 8.84
N THR A 15 -3.54 8.65 8.89
CA THR A 15 -4.38 8.37 10.06
C THR A 15 -3.69 7.49 11.11
N GLY A 16 -2.59 6.83 10.76
CA GLY A 16 -1.94 5.81 11.60
C GLY A 16 -2.80 4.57 11.81
N ASP A 17 -3.70 4.27 10.87
CA ASP A 17 -4.67 3.18 10.98
C ASP A 17 -5.14 2.68 9.62
N ALA A 18 -5.32 1.36 9.48
CA ALA A 18 -5.66 0.72 8.21
C ALA A 18 -7.16 0.63 7.92
N SER A 19 -8.05 1.00 8.87
CA SER A 19 -9.50 0.78 8.73
C SER A 19 -10.09 1.40 7.47
N VAL A 20 -9.66 2.61 7.10
CA VAL A 20 -10.16 3.30 5.90
C VAL A 20 -9.82 2.52 4.63
N MET A 21 -8.62 1.97 4.54
CA MET A 21 -8.22 1.12 3.41
C MET A 21 -8.97 -0.20 3.41
N GLU A 22 -9.11 -0.85 4.56
CA GLU A 22 -9.83 -2.12 4.68
C GLU A 22 -11.30 -1.98 4.26
N ASP A 23 -12.01 -1.04 4.85
CA ASP A 23 -13.46 -0.90 4.66
C ASP A 23 -13.83 -0.35 3.28
N ARG A 24 -13.04 0.59 2.74
CA ARG A 24 -13.40 1.35 1.54
C ARG A 24 -12.65 0.93 0.28
N CYS A 25 -11.58 0.14 0.39
CA CYS A 25 -10.77 -0.28 -0.75
C CYS A 25 -10.63 -1.81 -0.86
N LEU A 26 -10.28 -2.50 0.22
CA LEU A 26 -9.91 -3.92 0.15
C LEU A 26 -11.11 -4.87 0.31
N ASN A 27 -12.15 -4.44 1.00
CA ASN A 27 -13.35 -5.24 1.21
C ASN A 27 -14.01 -5.65 -0.13
N GLY A 28 -14.05 -6.95 -0.41
CA GLY A 28 -14.63 -7.51 -1.65
C GLY A 28 -13.75 -7.39 -2.90
N LEU A 29 -12.53 -6.85 -2.78
CA LEU A 29 -11.67 -6.58 -3.94
C LEU A 29 -11.17 -7.88 -4.59
N ARG A 30 -10.83 -8.89 -3.79
CA ARG A 30 -10.41 -10.22 -4.27
C ARG A 30 -11.51 -10.86 -5.10
N GLU A 31 -12.73 -10.88 -4.57
CA GLU A 31 -13.92 -11.45 -5.22
C GLU A 31 -14.21 -10.74 -6.54
N THR A 32 -14.03 -9.42 -6.57
CA THR A 32 -14.17 -8.62 -7.79
C THR A 32 -13.13 -9.01 -8.84
N TYR A 33 -11.85 -9.10 -8.49
CA TYR A 33 -10.81 -9.52 -9.43
C TYR A 33 -11.03 -10.94 -9.95
N LEU A 34 -11.44 -11.87 -9.08
CA LEU A 34 -11.80 -13.23 -9.47
C LEU A 34 -12.95 -13.24 -10.48
N ALA A 35 -14.01 -12.48 -10.23
CA ALA A 35 -15.16 -12.39 -11.13
C ALA A 35 -14.81 -11.77 -12.50
N LEU A 36 -13.84 -10.85 -12.54
CA LEU A 36 -13.36 -10.21 -13.76
C LEU A 36 -12.25 -11.00 -14.47
N GLY A 37 -11.80 -12.14 -13.91
CA GLY A 37 -10.68 -12.92 -14.44
C GLY A 37 -9.32 -12.22 -14.32
N THR A 38 -9.21 -11.22 -13.43
CA THR A 38 -7.96 -10.51 -13.18
C THR A 38 -7.06 -11.36 -12.25
N PRO A 39 -5.79 -11.65 -12.62
CA PRO A 39 -4.90 -12.44 -11.78
C PRO A 39 -4.49 -11.70 -10.50
N GLY A 40 -5.06 -12.07 -9.35
CA GLY A 40 -4.77 -11.46 -8.05
C GLY A 40 -3.29 -11.44 -7.67
N ALA A 41 -2.57 -12.53 -7.97
CA ALA A 41 -1.11 -12.61 -7.78
C ALA A 41 -0.33 -11.54 -8.57
N SER A 42 -0.75 -11.20 -9.79
CA SER A 42 -0.11 -10.15 -10.59
C SER A 42 -0.40 -8.76 -10.02
N VAL A 43 -1.60 -8.55 -9.48
CA VAL A 43 -1.95 -7.32 -8.76
C VAL A 43 -1.10 -7.19 -7.50
N ALA A 44 -0.98 -8.25 -6.69
CA ALA A 44 -0.13 -8.28 -5.51
C ALA A 44 1.34 -7.99 -5.83
N ALA A 45 1.88 -8.55 -6.91
CA ALA A 45 3.22 -8.24 -7.39
C ALA A 45 3.37 -6.75 -7.77
N GLY A 46 2.36 -6.16 -8.40
CA GLY A 46 2.31 -4.72 -8.68
C GLY A 46 2.32 -3.87 -7.40
N VAL A 47 1.58 -4.29 -6.37
CA VAL A 47 1.58 -3.62 -5.05
C VAL A 47 2.96 -3.67 -4.39
N ASN A 48 3.67 -4.79 -4.49
CA ASN A 48 5.04 -4.90 -3.96
C ASN A 48 6.01 -3.97 -4.69
N LEU A 49 5.92 -3.86 -6.02
CA LEU A 49 6.74 -2.91 -6.78
C LEU A 49 6.44 -1.45 -6.39
N MET A 50 5.16 -1.13 -6.12
CA MET A 50 4.78 0.19 -5.60
C MET A 50 5.33 0.45 -4.20
N LYS A 51 5.33 -0.56 -3.31
CA LYS A 51 5.93 -0.47 -1.98
C LYS A 51 7.40 -0.06 -2.06
N ASP A 52 8.17 -0.76 -2.89
CA ASP A 52 9.60 -0.49 -3.04
C ASP A 52 9.85 0.94 -3.56
N ALA A 53 9.11 1.37 -4.57
CA ALA A 53 9.21 2.73 -5.11
C ALA A 53 8.78 3.80 -4.10
N ALA A 54 7.67 3.59 -3.39
CA ALA A 54 7.15 4.53 -2.40
C ALA A 54 8.09 4.68 -1.20
N ILE A 55 8.63 3.57 -0.67
CA ILE A 55 9.61 3.58 0.42
C ILE A 55 10.90 4.26 -0.02
N ALA A 56 11.37 4.04 -1.25
CA ALA A 56 12.55 4.71 -1.76
C ALA A 56 12.36 6.23 -1.82
N ILE A 57 11.19 6.70 -2.29
CA ILE A 57 10.85 8.13 -2.34
C ILE A 57 10.71 8.71 -0.93
N ALA A 58 10.00 8.02 -0.03
CA ALA A 58 9.76 8.49 1.33
C ALA A 58 11.04 8.59 2.18
N ASN A 59 12.06 7.78 1.87
CA ASN A 59 13.36 7.81 2.55
C ASN A 59 14.41 8.69 1.84
N ASP A 60 14.06 9.38 0.76
CA ASP A 60 14.96 10.36 0.17
C ASP A 60 15.18 11.52 1.15
N LYS A 61 16.46 11.77 1.47
CA LYS A 61 16.88 12.79 2.44
C LYS A 61 17.06 14.16 1.78
N ALA A 62 16.93 14.26 0.45
CA ALA A 62 17.07 15.51 -0.27
C ALA A 62 16.02 16.54 0.21
N GLY A 63 16.49 17.64 0.81
CA GLY A 63 15.64 18.75 1.24
C GLY A 63 14.87 18.53 2.54
N ILE A 64 15.17 17.49 3.32
CA ILE A 64 14.53 17.20 4.62
C ILE A 64 15.59 17.21 5.73
N THR A 65 15.20 17.60 6.95
CA THR A 65 16.07 17.50 8.13
C THR A 65 16.41 16.05 8.44
N ASN A 66 17.70 15.76 8.69
CA ASN A 66 18.13 14.41 9.03
C ASN A 66 17.49 13.93 10.35
N GLY A 67 16.97 12.69 10.32
CA GLY A 67 16.37 12.01 11.46
C GLY A 67 16.22 10.52 11.20
N ASP A 68 15.76 9.78 12.21
CA ASP A 68 15.42 8.36 12.09
C ASP A 68 13.91 8.19 11.87
N CYS A 69 13.55 7.85 10.63
CA CYS A 69 12.17 7.57 10.22
C CYS A 69 11.92 6.07 10.01
N THR A 70 12.76 5.18 10.54
CA THR A 70 12.66 3.73 10.32
C THR A 70 11.30 3.17 10.74
N ALA A 71 10.74 3.68 11.84
CA ALA A 71 9.41 3.28 12.30
C ALA A 71 8.31 3.64 11.29
N LEU A 72 8.33 4.87 10.75
CA LEU A 72 7.36 5.32 9.74
C LEU A 72 7.48 4.52 8.44
N SER A 73 8.71 4.30 7.97
CA SER A 73 8.97 3.49 6.77
C SER A 73 8.50 2.04 6.95
N SER A 74 8.68 1.47 8.15
CA SER A 74 8.16 0.13 8.48
C SER A 74 6.63 0.11 8.47
N GLU A 75 5.98 1.12 9.06
CA GLU A 75 4.52 1.23 9.13
C GLU A 75 3.88 1.34 7.74
N ILE A 76 4.43 2.22 6.89
CA ILE A 76 4.02 2.37 5.49
C ILE A 76 4.17 1.03 4.76
N GLY A 77 5.28 0.32 4.98
CA GLY A 77 5.51 -1.02 4.42
C GLY A 77 4.42 -2.02 4.78
N THR A 78 3.98 -2.04 6.04
CA THR A 78 2.90 -2.92 6.50
C THR A 78 1.55 -2.65 5.83
N TYR A 79 1.23 -1.40 5.49
CA TYR A 79 -0.01 -1.11 4.75
C TYR A 79 0.02 -1.64 3.32
N PHE A 80 1.16 -1.53 2.63
CA PHE A 80 1.35 -2.15 1.33
C PHE A 80 1.26 -3.68 1.42
N ASP A 81 1.88 -4.30 2.41
CA ASP A 81 1.83 -5.76 2.61
C ASP A 81 0.39 -6.23 2.84
N ARG A 82 -0.40 -5.45 3.60
CA ARG A 82 -1.82 -5.74 3.83
C ARG A 82 -2.65 -5.64 2.56
N ALA A 83 -2.40 -4.63 1.71
CA ALA A 83 -3.07 -4.48 0.42
C ALA A 83 -2.71 -5.64 -0.54
N ALA A 84 -1.45 -6.05 -0.59
CA ALA A 84 -1.00 -7.17 -1.41
C ALA A 84 -1.63 -8.51 -0.94
N ALA A 85 -1.66 -8.75 0.37
CA ALA A 85 -2.27 -9.95 0.95
C ALA A 85 -3.78 -10.04 0.70
N ALA A 86 -4.48 -8.91 0.63
CA ALA A 86 -5.92 -8.87 0.40
C ALA A 86 -6.31 -9.30 -1.02
N VAL A 87 -5.40 -9.22 -2.00
CA VAL A 87 -5.69 -9.49 -3.42
C VAL A 87 -5.01 -10.74 -3.97
N ALA A 88 -4.00 -11.28 -3.27
CA ALA A 88 -3.21 -12.45 -3.69
C ALA A 88 -3.99 -13.77 -3.66
#